data_AF-S8BV41-F1
#
_entry.id   AF-S8BV41-F1
#
_cell.length_a   1.000
_cell.length_b   1.000
_cell.length_c   1.000
_cell.angle_alpha   90.00
_cell.angle_beta   90.00
_cell.angle_gamma   90.00
#
_symmetry.space_group_name_H-M   'P 1'
#
loop_
_entity.id
_entity.type
_entity.pdbx_description
1 polymer ?
#
loop_
_entity_poly.entity_id
_entity_poly.type
_entity_poly.pdbx_seq_one_letter_code
_entity_poly.pdbx_strand_id
1 'polypeptide(L)'
;QAIFICLLIPFLSNLWGIPFRQLPDYIRDGAACFLNVGAMSKRCDGAPLLPVMFVVVNMGYNISLLHLIKISSAVVSCLASTISVPVAVYLFTLPLPYLGVSSSLPRGFVAGAAVLAVGILVYVWKP
;
A
#
# COMPACT_ATOMS: atom_id res chain seq x y z
N GLN A 1 -14.00 20.89 1.84
CA GLN A 1 -13.64 19.60 1.20
C GLN A 1 -14.65 18.49 1.50
N ALA A 2 -15.12 18.33 2.75
CA ALA A 2 -16.09 17.29 3.12
C ALA A 2 -17.42 17.31 2.31
N ILE A 3 -17.95 18.49 1.96
CA ILE A 3 -19.20 18.60 1.19
C ILE A 3 -19.07 18.01 -0.22
N PHE A 4 -17.95 18.30 -0.91
CA PHE A 4 -17.65 17.70 -2.21
C PHE A 4 -17.49 16.19 -2.12
N ILE A 5 -16.87 15.70 -1.04
CA ILE A 5 -16.73 14.26 -0.78
C ILE A 5 -18.13 13.63 -0.63
N CYS A 6 -19.02 14.20 0.20
CA CYS A 6 -20.39 13.69 0.36
C CYS A 6 -21.18 13.65 -0.95
N LEU A 7 -20.96 14.62 -1.85
CA LEU A 7 -21.59 14.69 -3.18
C LEU A 7 -21.03 13.65 -4.16
N LEU A 8 -19.73 13.34 -4.07
CA LEU A 8 -19.08 12.35 -4.93
C LEU A 8 -19.18 10.90 -4.43
N ILE A 9 -19.38 10.66 -3.13
CA ILE A 9 -19.55 9.30 -2.57
C ILE A 9 -20.64 8.49 -3.31
N PRO A 10 -21.85 8.99 -3.60
CA PRO A 10 -22.85 8.20 -4.31
C PRO A 10 -22.41 7.80 -5.73
N PHE A 11 -21.63 8.65 -6.40
CA PHE A 11 -21.05 8.35 -7.71
C PHE A 11 -19.93 7.31 -7.62
N LEU A 12 -19.00 7.48 -6.68
CA LEU A 12 -17.86 6.59 -6.46
C LEU A 12 -18.29 5.21 -5.93
N SER A 13 -19.32 5.15 -5.08
CA SER A 13 -19.87 3.89 -4.55
C SER A 13 -20.41 3.01 -5.69
N ASN A 14 -21.08 3.63 -6.67
CA ASN A 14 -21.61 2.91 -7.83
C ASN A 14 -20.49 2.41 -8.76
N LEU A 15 -19.39 3.16 -8.89
CA LEU A 15 -18.20 2.77 -9.67
C LEU A 15 -17.44 1.60 -9.03
N TRP A 16 -17.46 1.50 -7.70
CA TRP A 16 -16.85 0.40 -6.94
C TRP A 16 -17.78 -0.81 -6.76
N GLY A 17 -18.97 -0.77 -7.35
CA GLY A 17 -19.90 -1.90 -7.38
C GLY A 17 -20.74 -2.10 -6.11
N ILE A 18 -20.79 -1.11 -5.20
CA ILE A 18 -21.58 -1.18 -3.97
C ILE A 18 -22.79 -0.22 -4.10
N PRO A 19 -24.04 -0.72 -4.04
CA PRO A 19 -25.20 0.15 -4.05
C PRO A 19 -25.20 1.04 -2.79
N PHE A 20 -25.41 2.34 -2.96
CA PHE A 20 -25.29 3.34 -1.88
C PHE A 20 -26.14 3.02 -0.63
N ARG A 21 -27.26 2.28 -0.80
CA ARG A 21 -28.09 1.82 0.32
C ARG A 21 -27.41 0.81 1.25
N GLN A 22 -26.46 0.03 0.75
CA GLN A 22 -25.72 -0.97 1.53
C GLN A 22 -24.44 -0.40 2.14
N LEU A 23 -24.03 0.82 1.75
CA LEU A 23 -22.81 1.46 2.24
C LEU A 23 -22.73 1.52 3.79
N PRO A 24 -23.82 1.83 4.53
CA PRO A 24 -23.79 1.81 5.99
C PRO A 24 -23.56 0.42 6.57
N ASP A 25 -24.17 -0.61 5.98
CA ASP A 25 -24.00 -2.00 6.40
C ASP A 25 -22.58 -2.50 6.09
N TYR A 26 -22.03 -2.16 4.92
CA TYR A 26 -20.62 -2.44 4.57
C TYR A 26 -19.63 -1.81 5.54
N ILE A 27 -19.86 -0.56 5.97
CA ILE A 27 -19.01 0.11 6.95
C ILE A 27 -19.14 -0.56 8.32
N ARG A 28 -20.36 -0.94 8.70
CA ARG A 28 -20.63 -1.64 9.97
C ARG A 28 -19.96 -3.01 10.01
N ASP A 29 -20.06 -3.78 8.94
CA ASP A 29 -19.45 -5.10 8.80
C ASP A 29 -17.91 -4.99 8.79
N GLY A 30 -17.37 -3.98 8.11
CA GLY A 30 -15.93 -3.66 8.14
C GLY A 30 -15.44 -3.27 9.53
N ALA A 31 -16.20 -2.46 10.27
CA ALA A 31 -15.88 -2.07 11.64
C ALA A 31 -15.97 -3.25 12.62
N ALA A 32 -16.97 -4.13 12.45
CA ALA A 32 -17.12 -5.36 13.22
C ALA A 32 -15.94 -6.32 12.97
N CYS A 33 -15.51 -6.46 11.72
CA CYS A 33 -14.31 -7.22 11.34
C CYS A 33 -13.02 -6.61 11.93
N PHE A 34 -12.87 -5.28 11.90
CA PHE A 34 -11.72 -4.57 12.46
C PHE A 34 -11.65 -4.71 13.99
N LEU A 35 -12.77 -4.51 14.69
CA LEU A 35 -12.84 -4.64 16.15
C LEU A 35 -12.92 -6.11 16.62
N ASN A 36 -12.91 -7.06 15.70
CA ASN A 36 -13.06 -8.49 15.95
C ASN A 36 -14.32 -8.84 16.78
N VAL A 37 -15.38 -8.02 16.62
CA VAL A 37 -16.66 -8.21 17.32
C VAL A 37 -17.58 -8.99 16.39
N GLY A 38 -17.64 -10.31 16.60
CA GLY A 38 -18.53 -11.21 15.85
C GLY A 38 -17.86 -11.85 14.65
N ALA A 39 -17.05 -12.88 14.90
CA ALA A 39 -16.34 -13.72 13.93
C ALA A 39 -17.29 -14.43 12.93
N MET A 40 -17.87 -13.68 11.99
CA MET A 40 -18.84 -14.19 11.00
C MET A 40 -18.21 -14.44 9.62
N SER A 41 -16.91 -14.22 9.43
CA SER A 41 -16.27 -14.62 8.19
C SER A 41 -14.83 -15.09 8.39
N LYS A 42 -14.50 -16.25 7.82
CA LYS A 42 -13.13 -16.78 7.59
C LYS A 42 -12.17 -15.80 6.89
N ARG A 43 -12.59 -14.56 6.60
CA ARG A 43 -11.85 -13.52 5.89
C ARG A 43 -11.28 -12.43 6.80
N CYS A 44 -11.63 -12.41 8.09
CA CYS A 44 -11.10 -11.45 9.06
C CYS A 44 -9.81 -11.91 9.76
N ASP A 45 -9.18 -12.98 9.28
CA ASP A 45 -7.93 -13.49 9.83
C ASP A 45 -6.82 -12.43 9.75
N GLY A 46 -6.34 -11.98 10.91
CA GLY A 46 -5.31 -10.94 11.03
C GLY A 46 -5.81 -9.52 11.32
N ALA A 47 -7.12 -9.28 11.44
CA ALA A 47 -7.66 -8.02 11.96
C ALA A 47 -7.60 -7.98 13.51
N PRO A 48 -7.28 -6.84 14.15
CA PRO A 48 -6.95 -5.50 13.60
C PRO A 48 -5.47 -5.29 13.24
N LEU A 49 -4.59 -6.27 13.49
CA LEU A 49 -3.15 -6.08 13.43
C LEU A 49 -2.65 -5.69 12.02
N LEU A 50 -3.13 -6.38 10.97
CA LEU A 50 -2.70 -6.13 9.58
C LEU A 50 -3.08 -4.72 9.10
N PRO A 51 -4.35 -4.27 9.25
CA PRO A 51 -4.74 -2.92 8.90
C PRO A 51 -3.99 -1.84 9.69
N VAL A 52 -3.75 -2.06 10.99
CA VAL A 52 -2.98 -1.11 11.82
C VAL A 52 -1.53 -1.03 11.36
N MET A 53 -0.90 -2.18 11.09
CA MET A 53 0.47 -2.21 10.56
C MET A 53 0.56 -1.48 9.21
N PHE A 54 -0.42 -1.68 8.33
CA PHE A 54 -0.50 -0.94 7.07
C PHE A 54 -0.57 0.57 7.28
N VAL A 55 -1.44 1.06 8.17
CA VAL A 55 -1.57 2.50 8.46
C VAL A 55 -0.27 3.08 9.03
N VAL A 56 0.35 2.39 9.99
CA VAL A 56 1.61 2.83 10.61
C VAL A 56 2.73 2.92 9.57
N VAL A 57 2.90 1.89 8.72
CA VAL A 57 3.94 1.88 7.69
C VAL A 57 3.69 2.95 6.62
N ASN A 58 2.45 3.15 6.18
CA ASN A 58 2.12 4.20 5.22
C ASN A 58 2.37 5.61 5.77
N MET A 59 1.99 5.86 7.03
CA MET A 59 2.28 7.15 7.66
C MET A 59 3.78 7.35 7.86
N GLY A 60 4.49 6.32 8.31
CA GLY A 60 5.95 6.34 8.41
C GLY A 60 6.61 6.66 7.06
N TYR A 61 6.19 6.00 5.99
CA TYR A 61 6.70 6.22 4.63
C TYR A 61 6.47 7.66 4.16
N ASN A 62 5.27 8.20 4.34
CA ASN A 62 4.96 9.58 3.97
C ASN A 62 5.81 10.60 4.76
N ILE A 63 6.03 10.37 6.06
CA ILE A 63 6.89 11.21 6.90
C ILE A 63 8.35 11.11 6.43
N SER A 64 8.84 9.89 6.16
CA SER A 64 10.19 9.65 5.66
C SER A 64 10.44 10.35 4.32
N LEU A 65 9.50 10.32 3.39
CA LEU A 65 9.60 11.05 2.11
C LEU A 65 9.68 12.56 2.33
N LEU A 66 8.85 13.11 3.22
CA LEU A 66 8.88 14.53 3.56
C LEU A 66 10.23 14.94 4.14
N HIS A 67 10.79 14.11 5.01
CA HIS A 67 12.13 14.32 5.58
C HIS A 67 13.23 14.19 4.51
N LEU A 68 13.09 13.24 3.58
CA LEU A 68 14.02 13.06 2.47
C LEU A 68 14.04 14.28 1.55
N ILE A 69 12.87 14.84 1.19
CA ILE A 69 12.75 16.08 0.40
C ILE A 69 13.36 17.27 1.13
N LYS A 70 13.35 17.27 2.47
CA LYS A 70 13.93 18.35 3.28
C LYS A 70 15.45 18.35 3.28
N ILE A 71 16.08 17.17 3.18
CA ILE A 71 17.55 16.99 3.19
C ILE A 71 18.13 16.88 1.77
N SER A 72 17.35 16.37 0.83
CA SER A 72 17.79 16.02 -0.53
C SER A 72 16.86 16.61 -1.60
N SER A 73 17.15 16.35 -2.87
CA SER A 73 16.32 16.81 -3.98
C SER A 73 15.10 15.91 -4.22
N ALA A 74 14.02 16.49 -4.78
CA ALA A 74 12.81 15.76 -5.16
C ALA A 74 13.08 14.52 -6.04
N VAL A 75 14.15 14.55 -6.85
CA VAL A 75 14.58 13.42 -7.70
C VAL A 75 15.00 12.21 -6.87
N VAL A 76 15.76 12.40 -5.79
CA VAL A 76 16.17 11.31 -4.88
C VAL A 76 14.94 10.71 -4.19
N SER A 77 13.98 11.55 -3.81
CA SER A 77 12.73 11.09 -3.21
C SER A 77 11.88 10.24 -4.16
N CYS A 78 11.78 10.63 -5.43
CA CYS A 78 11.08 9.85 -6.46
C CYS A 78 11.81 8.55 -6.82
N LEU A 79 13.14 8.57 -6.83
CA LEU A 79 13.95 7.37 -7.06
C LEU A 79 13.84 6.39 -5.88
N ALA A 80 13.93 6.89 -4.65
CA ALA A 80 13.74 6.10 -3.43
C ALA A 80 12.33 5.50 -3.35
N SER A 81 11.30 6.27 -3.72
CA SER A 81 9.93 5.76 -3.80
C SER A 81 9.79 4.67 -4.87
N THR A 82 10.49 4.81 -5.99
CA THR A 82 10.47 3.82 -7.09
C THR A 82 11.12 2.50 -6.68
N ILE A 83 12.13 2.48 -5.80
CA ILE A 83 12.72 1.22 -5.26
C ILE A 83 11.72 0.45 -4.40
N SER A 84 10.79 1.12 -3.72
CA SER A 84 9.83 0.44 -2.84
C SER A 84 8.97 -0.60 -3.59
N VAL A 85 8.68 -0.36 -4.86
CA VAL A 85 7.89 -1.24 -5.73
C VAL A 85 8.60 -2.58 -6.00
N PRO A 86 9.83 -2.64 -6.55
CA PRO A 86 10.55 -3.88 -6.72
C PRO A 86 10.89 -4.58 -5.40
N VAL A 87 11.14 -3.84 -4.33
CA VAL A 87 11.32 -4.44 -2.99
C VAL A 87 10.05 -5.15 -2.53
N ALA A 88 8.87 -4.55 -2.71
CA ALA A 88 7.59 -5.17 -2.36
C ALA A 88 7.34 -6.43 -3.20
N VAL A 89 7.61 -6.39 -4.50
CA VAL A 89 7.47 -7.56 -5.39
C VAL A 89 8.43 -8.68 -4.99
N TYR A 90 9.66 -8.34 -4.59
CA TYR A 90 10.60 -9.34 -4.05
C TYR A 90 10.08 -9.93 -2.74
N LEU A 91 9.57 -9.11 -1.82
CA LEU A 91 8.98 -9.59 -0.58
C LEU A 91 7.79 -10.52 -0.84
N PHE A 92 6.92 -10.24 -1.83
CA PHE A 92 5.81 -11.13 -2.20
C PHE A 92 6.23 -12.48 -2.80
N THR A 93 7.52 -12.67 -3.15
CA THR A 93 8.04 -14.00 -3.49
C THR A 93 8.32 -14.87 -2.26
N LEU A 94 8.49 -14.25 -1.09
CA LEU A 94 8.67 -14.98 0.17
C LEU A 94 7.34 -15.58 0.64
N PRO A 95 7.36 -16.74 1.30
CA PRO A 95 6.16 -17.32 1.89
C PRO A 95 5.75 -16.51 3.14
N LEU A 96 5.11 -15.37 2.94
CA LEU A 96 4.60 -14.55 4.03
C LEU A 96 3.34 -15.18 4.63
N PRO A 97 3.21 -15.20 5.96
CA PRO A 97 1.94 -15.54 6.59
C PRO A 97 0.86 -14.57 6.08
N TYR A 98 -0.34 -15.08 5.80
CA TYR A 98 -1.50 -14.38 5.22
C TYR A 98 -1.49 -14.09 3.71
N LEU A 99 -0.39 -14.34 2.99
CA LEU A 99 -0.39 -14.32 1.53
C LEU A 99 -0.41 -15.75 0.97
N GLY A 100 -1.28 -15.98 -0.01
CA GLY A 100 -1.34 -17.26 -0.74
C GLY A 100 -0.09 -17.53 -1.58
N VAL A 101 -0.13 -18.64 -2.34
CA VAL A 101 0.95 -19.21 -3.17
C VAL A 101 1.97 -18.21 -3.73
N SER A 102 3.26 -18.49 -3.48
CA SER A 102 4.41 -17.72 -3.96
C SER A 102 4.36 -17.53 -5.49
N SER A 103 4.44 -16.29 -5.93
CA SER A 103 4.45 -15.97 -7.36
C SER A 103 5.87 -16.10 -7.93
N SER A 104 6.01 -16.80 -9.07
CA SER A 104 7.29 -16.95 -9.76
C SER A 104 7.70 -15.62 -10.40
N LEU A 105 8.91 -15.13 -10.07
CA LEU A 105 9.40 -13.84 -10.55
C LEU A 105 9.86 -13.92 -12.02
N PRO A 106 9.35 -13.07 -12.94
CA PRO A 106 9.84 -13.00 -14.31
C PRO A 106 11.28 -12.47 -14.36
N ARG A 107 12.17 -13.10 -15.15
CA ARG A 107 13.58 -12.66 -15.27
C ARG A 107 13.75 -11.20 -15.72
N GLY A 108 12.81 -10.69 -16.53
CA GLY A 108 12.81 -9.28 -16.95
C GLY A 108 12.57 -8.28 -15.81
N PHE A 109 11.89 -8.69 -14.74
CA PHE A 109 11.64 -7.84 -13.58
C PHE A 109 12.93 -7.58 -12.78
N VAL A 110 13.75 -8.63 -12.61
CA VAL A 110 15.04 -8.55 -11.91
C VAL A 110 15.99 -7.61 -12.65
N ALA A 111 16.02 -7.65 -13.99
CA ALA A 111 16.81 -6.74 -14.80
C ALA A 111 16.38 -5.27 -14.60
N GLY A 112 15.07 -4.99 -14.59
CA GLY A 112 14.54 -3.66 -14.33
C GLY A 112 14.89 -3.12 -12.94
N ALA A 113 14.80 -3.97 -11.91
CA ALA A 113 15.20 -3.62 -10.55
C ALA A 113 16.71 -3.33 -10.44
N ALA A 114 17.55 -4.12 -11.12
CA ALA A 114 19.00 -3.90 -11.15
C ALA A 114 19.37 -2.57 -11.83
N VAL A 115 18.74 -2.24 -12.95
CA VAL A 115 18.95 -0.95 -13.64
C VAL A 115 18.56 0.23 -12.76
N LEU A 116 17.44 0.15 -12.04
CA LEU A 116 17.01 1.17 -11.08
C LEU A 116 18.02 1.37 -9.94
N ALA A 117 18.52 0.27 -9.35
CA ALA A 117 19.53 0.32 -8.29
C ALA A 117 20.85 0.94 -8.76
N VAL A 118 21.31 0.57 -9.96
CA VAL A 118 22.51 1.15 -10.57
C VAL A 118 22.32 2.64 -10.87
N GLY A 119 21.16 3.04 -11.40
CA GLY A 119 20.85 4.44 -11.67
C GLY A 119 20.92 5.32 -10.42
N ILE A 120 20.49 4.80 -9.27
CA ILE A 120 20.57 5.51 -7.98
C ILE A 120 22.00 5.57 -7.46
N LEU A 121 22.75 4.48 -7.55
CA LEU A 121 24.17 4.47 -7.17
C LEU A 121 24.95 5.52 -7.96
N VAL A 122 24.77 5.57 -9.29
CA VAL A 122 25.42 6.55 -10.16
C VAL A 122 24.98 7.98 -9.81
N TYR A 123 23.69 8.19 -9.51
CA TYR A 123 23.17 9.52 -9.16
C TYR A 123 23.72 10.05 -7.83
N VAL A 124 23.88 9.17 -6.84
CA VAL A 124 24.39 9.53 -5.50
C VAL A 124 25.92 9.64 -5.51
N TRP A 125 26.60 9.00 -6.47
CA TRP A 125 28.05 9.06 -6.60
C TRP A 125 28.48 10.49 -6.96
N LYS A 126 29.09 11.18 -5.99
CA LYS A 126 29.85 12.40 -6.23
C LYS A 126 31.33 12.03 -6.44
N PRO A 127 32.01 12.63 -7.42
CA PRO A 127 33.46 12.52 -7.55
C PRO A 127 34.19 13.22 -6.40
#